data_AF-A4WKY2-F1
#
_entry.id   AF-A4WKY2-F1
#
_cell.length_a   1.000
_cell.length_b   1.000
_cell.length_c   1.000
_cell.angle_alpha   90.00
_cell.angle_beta   90.00
_cell.angle_gamma   90.00
#
_symmetry.space_group_name_H-M   'P 1'
#
loop_
_entity.id
_entity.type
_entity.pdbx_description
1 polymer ?
#
loop_
_entity_poly.entity_id
_entity_poly.type
_entity_poly.pdbx_seq_one_letter_code
_entity_poly.pdbx_strand_id
1 'polypeptide(L)' 'MARRKKYEGLNPFVAAGLIKFSEEGEMERIKLSPKAAIAVSAAIIAALIIINLLLPPL' A
#
# COMPACT_ATOMS: atom_id res chain seq x y z
N MET A 1 -32.98 -2.70 -10.05
CA MET A 1 -31.88 -2.56 -11.03
C MET A 1 -30.58 -2.97 -10.36
N ALA A 2 -30.08 -4.18 -10.64
CA ALA A 2 -28.77 -4.59 -10.17
C ALA A 2 -27.75 -3.65 -10.82
N ARG A 3 -27.19 -2.72 -10.03
CA ARG A 3 -26.09 -1.86 -10.42
C ARG A 3 -24.98 -2.83 -10.80
N ARG A 4 -24.84 -3.15 -12.09
CA ARG A 4 -23.67 -3.85 -12.63
C ARG A 4 -22.53 -2.98 -12.15
N LYS A 5 -21.87 -3.39 -11.07
CA LYS A 5 -20.60 -2.81 -10.66
C LYS A 5 -19.79 -3.01 -11.92
N LYS A 6 -19.59 -1.90 -12.63
CA LYS A 6 -18.67 -1.79 -13.72
C LYS A 6 -17.33 -2.11 -13.06
N TYR A 7 -17.03 -3.40 -12.91
CA TYR A 7 -15.70 -3.88 -13.12
C TYR A 7 -15.46 -3.51 -14.59
N GLU A 8 -15.18 -2.22 -14.81
CA GLU A 8 -14.36 -1.82 -15.94
C GLU A 8 -13.15 -2.73 -15.76
N GLY A 9 -13.12 -3.78 -16.59
CA GLY A 9 -12.21 -4.88 -16.46
C GLY A 9 -10.85 -4.27 -16.20
N LEU A 10 -10.22 -4.71 -15.11
CA LEU A 10 -8.89 -4.29 -14.74
C LEU A 10 -8.09 -4.14 -16.04
N ASN A 11 -7.66 -2.91 -16.35
CA ASN A 11 -7.07 -2.60 -17.65
C ASN A 11 -6.04 -3.70 -17.98
N PRO A 12 -6.05 -4.31 -19.19
CA PRO A 12 -5.15 -5.40 -19.53
C PRO A 12 -3.68 -5.10 -19.19
N PHE A 13 -3.25 -3.84 -19.23
CA PHE A 13 -1.91 -3.42 -18.78
C PHE A 13 -1.71 -3.55 -17.27
N VAL A 14 -2.72 -3.20 -16.47
CA VAL A 14 -2.69 -3.39 -15.01
C VAL A 14 -2.75 -4.88 -14.68
N ALA A 15 -3.56 -5.66 -15.39
CA ALA A 15 -3.62 -7.11 -15.22
C ALA A 15 -2.27 -7.76 -15.55
N ALA A 16 -1.67 -7.41 -16.69
CA ALA A 16 -0.37 -7.91 -17.10
C ALA A 16 0.73 -7.50 -16.12
N GLY A 17 0.68 -6.26 -15.62
CA GLY A 17 1.57 -5.79 -14.56
C GLY A 17 1.47 -6.66 -13.31
N LEU A 18 0.26 -6.88 -12.78
CA LEU A 18 0.05 -7.72 -11.60
C LEU A 18 0.48 -9.18 -11.81
N ILE A 19 0.23 -9.75 -12.99
CA ILE A 19 0.67 -11.10 -13.34
C ILE A 19 2.20 -11.17 -13.34
N LYS A 20 2.87 -10.24 -14.02
CA LYS A 20 4.33 -10.16 -14.06
C LYS A 20 4.95 -9.95 -12.68
N PHE A 21 4.39 -9.04 -11.87
CA PHE A 21 4.76 -8.83 -10.46
C PHE A 21 4.61 -10.11 -9.62
N SER A 22 3.57 -10.91 -9.89
CA SER A 22 3.36 -12.20 -9.22
C SER A 22 4.33 -13.27 -9.70
N GLU A 23 4.64 -13.33 -10.99
CA GLU A 23 5.55 -14.31 -11.60
C GLU A 23 7.02 -14.08 -11.23
N GLU A 24 7.45 -12.82 -11.17
CA GLU A 24 8.84 -12.46 -10.85
C GLU A 24 9.22 -12.78 -9.38
N GLY A 25 8.29 -13.33 -8.60
CA GLY A 25 8.53 -13.61 -7.18
C GLY A 25 8.91 -12.35 -6.41
N GLU A 26 8.58 -11.16 -6.91
CA GLU A 26 8.89 -9.90 -6.22
C GLU A 26 8.15 -9.83 -4.87
N MET A 27 7.01 -10.52 -4.75
CA MET A 27 6.37 -10.76 -3.46
C MET A 27 7.26 -11.52 -2.46
N GLU A 28 8.17 -12.40 -2.91
CA GLU A 28 9.14 -13.09 -2.03
C GLU A 28 10.29 -12.18 -1.61
N ARG A 29 10.67 -11.22 -2.46
CA ARG A 29 11.70 -10.21 -2.13
C ARG A 29 11.21 -9.21 -1.11
N ILE A 30 9.93 -8.84 -1.18
CA ILE A 30 9.31 -7.97 -0.20
C ILE A 30 8.97 -8.82 1.05
N LYS A 31 9.98 -9.05 1.90
CA LYS A 31 9.83 -9.69 3.22
C LYS A 31 8.80 -8.99 4.12
N LEU A 32 8.39 -7.78 3.77
CA LEU A 32 7.46 -6.97 4.54
C LEU A 32 6.04 -7.14 3.99
N SER A 33 5.17 -7.81 4.76
CA SER A 33 3.76 -7.93 4.36
C SER A 33 3.12 -6.54 4.13
N PRO A 34 2.15 -6.39 3.21
CA PRO A 34 1.45 -5.12 3.02
C PRO A 34 0.86 -4.55 4.31
N LYS A 35 0.39 -5.42 5.21
CA LYS A 35 -0.09 -5.02 6.55
C LYS A 35 1.02 -4.42 7.41
N ALA A 36 2.22 -5.01 7.40
CA ALA A 36 3.36 -4.46 8.11
C ALA A 36 3.78 -3.11 7.53
N ALA A 37 3.71 -2.92 6.21
CA ALA A 37 4.04 -1.64 5.58
C ALA A 37 3.11 -0.52 6.05
N ILE A 38 1.81 -0.81 6.10
CA ILE A 38 0.79 0.10 6.62
C ILE A 38 1.00 0.39 8.12
N ALA A 39 1.35 -0.63 8.92
CA ALA A 39 1.61 -0.44 10.34
C ALA A 39 2.85 0.43 10.59
N VAL A 40 3.94 0.19 9.86
CA VAL A 40 5.18 0.98 9.94
C VAL A 40 4.93 2.43 9.52
N SER A 41 4.21 2.65 8.41
CA SER A 41 3.91 4.01 7.96
C SER A 41 3.05 4.77 8.97
N ALA A 42 2.01 4.13 9.51
CA ALA A 42 1.17 4.71 10.56
C ALA A 42 1.98 5.03 11.82
N ALA A 43 2.89 4.16 12.23
CA ALA A 43 3.76 4.36 13.39
C ALA A 43 4.71 5.56 13.20
N ILE A 44 5.32 5.69 12.02
CA ILE A 44 6.21 6.83 11.70
C ILE A 44 5.42 8.13 11.76
N ILE A 45 4.23 8.18 11.15
CA ILE A 45 3.36 9.38 11.16
C ILE A 45 2.99 9.74 12.61
N ALA A 46 2.56 8.76 13.41
CA ALA A 46 2.22 8.99 14.82
C ALA A 46 3.43 9.49 15.62
N ALA A 47 4.61 8.92 15.42
CA ALA A 47 5.84 9.36 16.08
C ALA A 47 6.20 10.79 15.71
N LEU A 48 6.11 11.17 14.44
CA LEU A 48 6.35 12.55 13.98
C LEU A 48 5.35 13.53 14.59
N ILE A 49 4.07 13.17 14.69
CA ILE A 49 3.06 13.99 15.34
C ILE A 49 3.39 14.18 16.83
N ILE A 50 3.75 13.10 17.53
CA ILE A 50 4.13 13.16 18.96
C ILE A 50 5.36 14.05 19.16
N ILE A 51 6.39 13.87 18.33
CA ILE A 51 7.60 14.70 18.33
C ILE A 51 7.22 16.17 18.10
N ASN A 52 6.41 16.46 17.09
CA ASN A 52 5.97 17.82 16.78
C ASN A 52 5.09 18.46 17.87
N LEU A 53 4.39 17.67 18.68
CA LEU A 53 3.61 18.16 19.82
C LEU A 53 4.48 18.40 21.06
N LEU A 54 5.54 17.61 21.26
CA LEU A 54 6.42 17.70 22.42
C LEU A 54 7.56 18.70 22.23
N LEU A 55 8.07 18.84 21.02
CA LEU A 55 9.10 19.83 20.72
C LEU A 55 8.42 21.17 20.43
N PRO A 56 8.78 22.25 21.16
CA PRO A 56 8.31 23.58 20.82
C PRO A 56 8.73 23.90 19.37
N PRO A 57 7.88 24.60 18.59
CA PRO A 57 8.29 25.08 17.28
C PRO A 57 9.56 25.92 17.47
N LEU A 58 10.64 25.52 16.78
CA LEU A 58 11.87 26.29 16.70
C LEU A 58 11.60 27.68 16.14
#